data_AF-A0A925AE85-F1
#
_entry.id   AF-A0A925AE85-F1
#
_cell.length_a   1.000
_cell.length_b   1.000
_cell.length_c   1.000
_cell.angle_alpha   90.00
_cell.angle_beta   90.00
_cell.angle_gamma   90.00
#
_symmetry.space_group_name_H-M   'P 1'
#
loop_
_entity.id
_entity.type
_entity.pdbx_description
1 polymer ?
#
loop_
_entity_poly.entity_id
_entity_poly.type
_entity_poly.pdbx_seq_one_letter_code
_entity_poly.pdbx_strand_id
1 'polypeptide(L)'
;MRRAVFVALIALSACATTPGALPTPRYADAASRGALASVFAGRPSATQVAQANEAWSLALGDSFACGAPVRDVLNAGLVGALEIAAMNAAASGGGEAEIRNGVGEYVGEVARMAVERRARPSVARCDALAGWAPRTAEQGRETVARARANGLMDDDYGLLLDLLSR
;
A
#
# COMPACT_ATOMS: atom_id res chain seq x y z
N MET A 1 -22.92 -4.71 -33.67
CA MET A 1 -21.69 -4.10 -33.11
C MET A 1 -21.89 -3.51 -31.71
N ARG A 2 -22.92 -2.70 -31.44
CA ARG A 2 -23.16 -2.05 -30.13
C ARG A 2 -23.34 -3.01 -28.94
N ARG A 3 -23.90 -4.21 -29.15
CA ARG A 3 -24.10 -5.22 -28.08
C ARG A 3 -22.82 -5.98 -27.69
N ALA A 4 -21.86 -6.15 -28.61
CA ALA A 4 -20.58 -6.80 -28.32
C ALA A 4 -19.68 -5.93 -27.43
N VAL A 5 -19.75 -4.60 -27.59
CA VAL A 5 -19.03 -3.63 -26.76
C VAL A 5 -19.52 -3.64 -25.31
N PHE A 6 -20.83 -3.82 -25.08
CA PHE A 6 -21.38 -3.91 -23.73
C PHE A 6 -20.95 -5.19 -22.98
N VAL A 7 -20.85 -6.33 -23.68
CA VAL A 7 -20.35 -7.58 -23.07
C VAL A 7 -18.86 -7.47 -22.72
N ALA A 8 -18.06 -6.82 -23.58
CA ALA A 8 -16.66 -6.55 -23.29
C ALA A 8 -16.47 -5.62 -22.08
N LEU A 9 -17.31 -4.58 -21.94
CA LEU A 9 -17.25 -3.65 -20.79
C LEU A 9 -17.67 -4.32 -19.48
N ILE A 10 -18.63 -5.25 -19.50
CA ILE A 10 -19.01 -6.03 -18.31
C ILE A 10 -17.90 -7.03 -17.94
N ALA A 11 -17.25 -7.65 -18.91
CA ALA A 11 -16.10 -8.53 -18.67
C ALA A 11 -14.88 -7.78 -18.09
N LEU A 12 -14.69 -6.51 -18.46
CA LEU A 12 -13.64 -5.64 -17.89
C LEU A 12 -13.96 -5.15 -16.47
N SER A 13 -15.24 -5.05 -16.08
CA SER A 13 -15.63 -4.75 -14.69
C SER A 13 -15.49 -5.94 -13.73
N ALA A 14 -15.31 -7.16 -14.25
CA ALA A 14 -15.08 -8.37 -13.44
C ALA A 14 -13.62 -8.54 -13.00
N CYS A 15 -12.69 -7.70 -13.49
CA CYS A 15 -11.37 -7.53 -12.88
C CYS A 15 -11.40 -6.57 -11.67
N ALA A 16 -12.58 -6.20 -11.18
CA ALA A 16 -12.74 -5.57 -9.88
C ALA A 16 -12.54 -6.62 -8.79
N THR A 17 -11.31 -6.65 -8.25
CA THR A 17 -10.97 -7.16 -6.92
C THR A 17 -11.60 -8.50 -6.55
N THR A 18 -10.91 -9.59 -6.87
CA THR A 18 -11.23 -10.89 -6.27
C THR A 18 -11.26 -10.75 -4.74
N PRO A 19 -12.31 -11.23 -4.06
CA PRO A 19 -12.30 -11.35 -2.61
C PRO A 19 -11.17 -12.32 -2.24
N GLY A 20 -10.00 -11.79 -1.87
CA GLY A 20 -8.77 -12.56 -1.73
C GLY A 20 -7.53 -11.89 -2.33
N ALA A 21 -7.68 -10.87 -3.18
CA ALA A 21 -6.56 -10.05 -3.61
C ALA A 21 -6.03 -9.24 -2.41
N LEU A 22 -4.79 -9.52 -2.03
CA LEU A 22 -4.09 -8.76 -1.00
C LEU A 22 -3.53 -7.47 -1.61
N PRO A 23 -3.46 -6.38 -0.83
CA PRO A 23 -3.01 -5.10 -1.36
C PRO A 23 -1.53 -5.16 -1.75
N THR A 24 -1.17 -4.41 -2.78
CA THR A 24 0.19 -4.34 -3.34
C THR A 24 0.60 -2.89 -3.55
N PRO A 25 1.87 -2.53 -3.31
CA PRO A 25 2.36 -1.18 -3.57
C PRO A 25 2.44 -0.92 -5.08
N ARG A 26 1.75 0.12 -5.55
CA ARG A 26 1.74 0.59 -6.94
C ARG A 26 2.18 2.04 -7.02
N TYR A 27 1.57 2.90 -6.22
CA TYR A 27 1.88 4.33 -6.16
C TYR A 27 3.24 4.59 -5.52
N ALA A 28 3.59 3.86 -4.47
CA ALA A 28 4.93 3.90 -3.88
C ALA A 28 6.00 3.43 -4.87
N ASP A 29 5.76 2.33 -5.60
CA ASP A 29 6.68 1.84 -6.63
C ASP A 29 6.84 2.87 -7.76
N ALA A 30 5.75 3.46 -8.23
CA ALA A 30 5.78 4.52 -9.24
C ALA A 30 6.55 5.75 -8.76
N ALA A 31 6.29 6.20 -7.53
CA ALA A 31 6.99 7.33 -6.92
C ALA A 31 8.51 7.10 -6.84
N SER A 32 8.94 5.88 -6.48
CA SER A 32 10.37 5.53 -6.43
C SER A 32 11.08 5.56 -7.78
N ARG A 33 10.34 5.47 -8.90
CA ARG A 33 10.88 5.54 -10.27
C ARG A 33 10.91 6.97 -10.82
N GLY A 34 10.44 7.96 -10.06
CA GLY A 34 10.47 9.37 -10.42
C GLY A 34 9.20 9.90 -11.09
N ALA A 35 9.18 11.21 -11.37
CA ALA A 35 7.99 11.97 -11.73
C ALA A 35 7.20 11.41 -12.93
N LEU A 36 7.89 10.91 -13.96
CA LEU A 36 7.24 10.33 -15.14
C LEU A 36 6.44 9.07 -14.80
N ALA A 37 6.97 8.20 -13.95
CA ALA A 37 6.27 6.99 -13.53
C ALA A 37 5.04 7.31 -12.66
N SER A 38 5.15 8.31 -11.78
CA SER A 38 4.01 8.81 -10.99
C SER A 38 2.87 9.34 -11.85
N VAL A 39 3.16 9.96 -13.00
CA VAL A 39 2.13 10.40 -13.96
C VAL A 39 1.40 9.19 -14.55
N PHE A 40 2.12 8.14 -14.94
CA PHE A 40 1.50 6.90 -15.47
C PHE A 40 0.74 6.09 -14.42
N ALA A 41 1.03 6.28 -13.11
CA ALA A 41 0.23 5.70 -12.05
C ALA A 41 -1.21 6.23 -12.01
N GLY A 42 -1.47 7.38 -12.64
CA GLY A 42 -2.78 8.04 -12.71
C GLY A 42 -3.12 8.79 -11.42
N ARG A 43 -4.20 9.58 -11.44
CA ARG A 43 -4.69 10.28 -10.23
C ARG A 43 -5.78 9.44 -9.55
N PRO A 44 -5.55 8.95 -8.32
CA PRO A 44 -6.58 8.24 -7.60
C PRO A 44 -7.65 9.21 -7.09
N SER A 45 -8.90 8.76 -7.02
CA SER A 45 -9.98 9.50 -6.35
C SER A 45 -9.91 9.30 -4.83
N ALA A 46 -10.53 10.21 -4.06
CA ALA A 46 -10.62 10.07 -2.60
C ALA A 46 -11.22 8.71 -2.17
N THR A 47 -12.21 8.20 -2.91
CA THR A 47 -12.80 6.87 -2.67
C THR A 47 -11.76 5.75 -2.86
N GLN A 48 -10.89 5.86 -3.87
CA GLN A 48 -9.85 4.86 -4.11
C GLN A 48 -8.79 4.86 -3.01
N VAL A 49 -8.42 6.04 -2.49
CA VAL A 49 -7.52 6.14 -1.33
C VAL A 49 -8.13 5.49 -0.10
N ALA A 50 -9.40 5.78 0.21
CA ALA A 50 -10.10 5.19 1.35
C ALA A 50 -10.20 3.64 1.24
N GLN A 51 -10.52 3.13 0.05
CA GLN A 51 -10.56 1.69 -0.21
C GLN A 51 -9.19 1.02 -0.05
N ALA A 52 -8.12 1.68 -0.53
CA ALA A 52 -6.77 1.18 -0.32
C ALA A 52 -6.42 1.15 1.18
N ASN A 53 -6.73 2.23 1.91
CA ASN A 53 -6.50 2.31 3.35
C ASN A 53 -7.16 1.15 4.10
N GLU A 54 -8.45 0.91 3.83
CA GLU A 54 -9.20 -0.19 4.42
C GLU A 54 -8.60 -1.56 4.05
N ALA A 55 -8.26 -1.78 2.78
CA ALA A 55 -7.69 -3.04 2.31
C ALA A 55 -6.35 -3.36 3.01
N TRP A 56 -5.49 -2.35 3.19
CA TRP A 56 -4.24 -2.48 3.93
C TRP A 56 -4.48 -2.75 5.42
N SER A 57 -5.34 -1.97 6.08
CA SER A 57 -5.65 -2.16 7.50
C SER A 57 -6.25 -3.53 7.81
N LEU A 58 -7.09 -4.06 6.91
CA LEU A 58 -7.62 -5.42 7.00
C LEU A 58 -6.52 -6.47 6.84
N ALA A 59 -5.67 -6.35 5.82
CA ALA A 59 -4.58 -7.32 5.59
C ALA A 59 -3.57 -7.36 6.74
N LEU A 60 -3.21 -6.20 7.30
CA LEU A 60 -2.30 -6.09 8.45
C LEU A 60 -2.94 -6.67 9.72
N GLY A 61 -4.20 -6.33 9.98
CA GLY A 61 -4.97 -6.89 11.08
C GLY A 61 -5.08 -8.40 11.05
N ASP A 62 -5.47 -8.93 9.89
CA ASP A 62 -5.56 -10.37 9.66
C ASP A 62 -4.20 -11.03 9.84
N SER A 63 -3.11 -10.40 9.39
CA SER A 63 -1.74 -10.94 9.55
C SER A 63 -1.35 -11.09 11.02
N PHE A 64 -1.65 -10.09 11.86
CA PHE A 64 -1.45 -10.20 13.30
C PHE A 64 -2.32 -11.30 13.91
N ALA A 65 -3.60 -11.36 13.54
CA ALA A 65 -4.53 -12.38 14.05
C ALA A 65 -4.15 -13.82 13.62
N CYS A 66 -3.51 -13.97 12.45
CA CYS A 66 -2.97 -15.23 11.96
C CYS A 66 -1.64 -15.64 12.61
N GLY A 67 -1.00 -14.75 13.39
CA GLY A 67 0.29 -15.00 14.03
C GLY A 67 1.49 -14.88 13.09
N ALA A 68 1.39 -14.06 12.03
CA ALA A 68 2.53 -13.77 11.17
C ALA A 68 3.67 -13.07 11.94
N PRO A 69 4.94 -13.18 11.48
CA PRO A 69 6.06 -12.53 12.15
C PRO A 69 5.85 -11.01 12.28
N VAL A 70 5.83 -10.50 13.51
CA VAL A 70 5.51 -9.09 13.80
C VAL A 70 6.38 -8.12 12.99
N ARG A 71 7.68 -8.42 12.85
CA ARG A 71 8.60 -7.58 12.07
C ARG A 71 8.16 -7.46 10.60
N ASP A 72 7.75 -8.56 9.98
CA ASP A 72 7.32 -8.56 8.58
C ASP A 72 5.99 -7.81 8.41
N VAL A 73 5.06 -7.97 9.35
CA VAL A 73 3.78 -7.25 9.34
C VAL A 73 3.99 -5.74 9.52
N LEU A 74 4.87 -5.32 10.44
CA LEU A 74 5.19 -3.91 10.63
C LEU A 74 5.87 -3.30 9.39
N ASN A 75 6.82 -4.02 8.79
CA ASN A 75 7.47 -3.58 7.56
C ASN A 75 6.48 -3.49 6.39
N ALA A 76 5.58 -4.46 6.23
CA ALA A 76 4.49 -4.38 5.26
C ALA A 76 3.56 -3.19 5.55
N GLY A 77 3.31 -2.88 6.82
CA GLY A 77 2.55 -1.70 7.24
C GLY A 77 3.21 -0.39 6.82
N LEU A 78 4.53 -0.26 6.97
CA LEU A 78 5.27 0.91 6.49
C LEU A 78 5.16 1.07 4.96
N VAL A 79 5.14 -0.04 4.21
CA VAL A 79 4.89 -0.02 2.76
C VAL A 79 3.47 0.45 2.44
N GLY A 80 2.47 -0.01 3.19
CA GLY A 80 1.11 0.50 3.11
C GLY A 80 1.04 2.01 3.35
N ALA A 81 1.78 2.52 4.34
CA ALA A 81 1.83 3.96 4.64
C ALA A 81 2.36 4.76 3.45
N LEU A 82 3.47 4.29 2.84
CA LEU A 82 4.06 4.90 1.65
C LEU A 82 3.10 4.88 0.47
N GLU A 83 2.36 3.78 0.27
CA GLU A 83 1.37 3.65 -0.79
C GLU A 83 0.26 4.70 -0.64
N ILE A 84 -0.33 4.82 0.56
CA ILE A 84 -1.41 5.76 0.82
C ILE A 84 -0.91 7.21 0.71
N ALA A 85 0.30 7.50 1.19
CA ALA A 85 0.92 8.82 1.05
C ALA A 85 1.13 9.20 -0.43
N ALA A 86 1.68 8.28 -1.23
CA ALA A 86 1.89 8.49 -2.66
C ALA A 86 0.56 8.65 -3.42
N MET A 87 -0.48 7.92 -3.01
CA MET A 87 -1.83 8.09 -3.55
C MET A 87 -2.41 9.49 -3.22
N ASN A 88 -2.31 9.94 -1.96
CA ASN A 88 -2.78 11.27 -1.56
C ASN A 88 -2.05 12.39 -2.31
N ALA A 89 -0.73 12.27 -2.46
CA ALA A 89 0.07 13.21 -3.27
C ALA A 89 -0.41 13.26 -4.72
N ALA A 90 -0.69 12.11 -5.32
CA ALA A 90 -1.19 12.02 -6.69
C ALA A 90 -2.63 12.55 -6.83
N ALA A 91 -3.48 12.36 -5.82
CA ALA A 91 -4.88 12.78 -5.82
C ALA A 91 -5.04 14.31 -5.73
N SER A 92 -4.31 14.96 -4.82
CA SER A 92 -4.43 16.41 -4.57
C SER A 92 -3.67 17.29 -5.56
N GLY A 93 -2.78 16.71 -6.38
CA GLY A 93 -1.82 17.49 -7.17
C GLY A 93 -0.61 18.00 -6.35
N GLY A 94 -0.61 17.73 -5.04
CA GLY A 94 0.54 17.79 -4.14
C GLY A 94 0.87 19.14 -3.50
N GLY A 95 0.93 19.12 -2.16
CA GLY A 95 1.76 19.98 -1.30
C GLY A 95 2.28 19.18 -0.08
N GLU A 96 3.53 19.41 0.35
CA GLU A 96 4.31 18.61 1.32
C GLU A 96 3.64 18.37 2.69
N ALA A 97 2.79 19.30 3.15
CA ALA A 97 2.15 19.22 4.46
C ALA A 97 1.09 18.10 4.55
N GLU A 98 0.39 17.84 3.44
CA GLU A 98 -0.73 16.89 3.40
C GLU A 98 -0.23 15.44 3.32
N ILE A 99 0.95 15.25 2.70
CA ILE A 99 1.65 13.97 2.65
C ILE A 99 2.15 13.58 4.04
N ARG A 100 2.77 14.51 4.80
CA ARG A 100 3.32 14.23 6.14
C ARG A 100 2.25 13.89 7.17
N ASN A 101 1.13 14.62 7.19
CA ASN A 101 0.04 14.34 8.13
C ASN A 101 -0.59 12.97 7.86
N GLY A 102 -0.83 12.63 6.59
CA GLY A 102 -1.41 11.33 6.22
C GLY A 102 -0.52 10.13 6.59
N VAL A 103 0.80 10.27 6.51
CA VAL A 103 1.75 9.24 6.93
C VAL A 103 1.72 9.02 8.45
N GLY A 104 1.76 10.11 9.22
CA GLY A 104 1.81 10.03 10.69
C GLY A 104 0.58 9.35 11.28
N GLU A 105 -0.61 9.71 10.79
CA GLU A 105 -1.88 9.08 11.19
C GLU A 105 -1.89 7.58 10.87
N TYR A 106 -1.41 7.20 9.68
CA TYR A 106 -1.38 5.81 9.25
C TYR A 106 -0.40 4.96 10.08
N VAL A 107 0.81 5.45 10.36
CA VAL A 107 1.79 4.72 11.19
C VAL A 107 1.24 4.51 12.62
N GLY A 108 0.56 5.50 13.18
CA GLY A 108 -0.14 5.37 14.47
C GLY A 108 -1.24 4.31 14.44
N GLU A 109 -1.99 4.23 13.33
CA GLU A 109 -3.02 3.22 13.14
C GLU A 109 -2.43 1.80 13.04
N VAL A 110 -1.31 1.62 12.33
CA VAL A 110 -0.60 0.33 12.24
C VAL A 110 -0.09 -0.14 13.60
N ALA A 111 0.49 0.77 14.40
CA ALA A 111 0.95 0.45 15.75
C ALA A 111 -0.21 0.03 16.67
N ARG A 112 -1.37 0.70 16.57
CA ARG A 112 -2.59 0.31 17.29
C ARG A 112 -3.09 -1.08 16.87
N MET A 113 -3.05 -1.40 15.58
CA MET A 113 -3.49 -2.71 15.08
C MET A 113 -2.63 -3.87 15.62
N ALA A 114 -1.35 -3.64 15.92
CA ALA A 114 -0.48 -4.66 16.50
C ALA A 114 -0.88 -5.07 17.94
N VAL A 115 -1.57 -4.20 18.67
CA VAL A 115 -2.02 -4.45 20.05
C VAL A 115 -3.50 -4.85 20.14
N GLU A 116 -4.29 -4.65 19.08
CA GLU A 116 -5.70 -5.00 19.06
C GLU A 116 -5.94 -6.50 18.82
N ARG A 117 -6.75 -7.10 19.70
CA ARG A 117 -7.20 -8.48 19.53
C ARG A 117 -8.31 -8.55 18.49
N ARG A 118 -7.96 -9.02 17.28
CA ARG A 118 -8.93 -9.34 16.22
C ARG A 118 -9.31 -10.82 16.24
N ALA A 119 -10.53 -11.12 15.78
CA ALA A 119 -10.94 -12.50 15.52
C ALA A 119 -10.05 -13.10 14.43
N ARG A 120 -9.63 -14.36 14.60
CA ARG A 120 -8.79 -15.03 13.62
C ARG A 120 -9.59 -15.29 12.32
N PRO A 121 -9.06 -14.93 11.14
CA PRO A 121 -9.74 -15.19 9.88
C PRO A 121 -9.62 -16.68 9.48
N SER A 122 -10.17 -17.03 8.31
CA SER A 122 -10.12 -18.41 7.80
C SER A 122 -8.69 -18.91 7.57
N VAL A 123 -8.48 -20.23 7.59
CA VAL A 123 -7.17 -20.84 7.33
C VAL A 123 -6.59 -20.42 5.98
N ALA A 124 -7.40 -20.49 4.91
CA ALA A 124 -7.00 -20.07 3.57
C ALA A 124 -6.54 -18.60 3.52
N ARG A 125 -7.15 -17.72 4.31
CA ARG A 125 -6.74 -16.32 4.43
C ARG A 125 -5.40 -16.19 5.13
N CYS A 126 -5.16 -16.95 6.20
CA CYS A 126 -3.87 -16.98 6.88
C CYS A 126 -2.75 -17.51 5.99
N ASP A 127 -2.99 -18.55 5.20
CA ASP A 127 -2.00 -19.09 4.27
C ASP A 127 -1.61 -18.06 3.20
N ALA A 128 -2.58 -17.31 2.68
CA ALA A 128 -2.32 -16.22 1.73
C ALA A 128 -1.49 -15.08 2.37
N LEU A 129 -1.79 -14.74 3.63
CA LEU A 129 -1.13 -13.66 4.37
C LEU A 129 0.30 -14.03 4.79
N ALA A 130 0.56 -15.31 5.09
CA ALA A 130 1.89 -15.80 5.46
C ALA A 130 2.93 -15.53 4.36
N GLY A 131 2.54 -15.65 3.09
CA GLY A 131 3.39 -15.29 1.96
C GLY A 131 3.33 -13.82 1.56
N TRP A 132 2.35 -13.05 2.02
CA TRP A 132 2.16 -11.65 1.63
C TRP A 132 3.06 -10.71 2.41
N ALA A 133 2.98 -10.73 3.75
CA ALA A 133 3.74 -9.81 4.60
C ALA A 133 5.25 -9.77 4.26
N PRO A 134 5.98 -10.91 4.15
CA PRO A 134 7.40 -10.88 3.82
C PRO A 134 7.68 -10.37 2.40
N ARG A 135 6.85 -10.73 1.40
CA ARG A 135 7.02 -10.25 0.02
C ARG A 135 6.78 -8.75 -0.08
N THR A 136 5.75 -8.25 0.60
CA THR A 136 5.42 -6.82 0.63
C THR A 136 6.52 -6.02 1.34
N ALA A 137 7.05 -6.53 2.45
CA ALA A 137 8.20 -5.93 3.12
C ALA A 137 9.44 -5.85 2.20
N GLU A 138 9.73 -6.91 1.43
CA GLU A 138 10.81 -6.91 0.44
C GLU A 138 10.57 -5.87 -0.67
N GLN A 139 9.37 -5.82 -1.25
CA GLN A 139 8.99 -4.81 -2.24
C GLN A 139 9.20 -3.39 -1.71
N GLY A 140 8.92 -3.16 -0.41
CA GLY A 140 9.23 -1.92 0.27
C GLY A 140 10.71 -1.58 0.26
N ARG A 141 11.56 -2.51 0.67
CA ARG A 141 13.02 -2.35 0.65
C ARG A 141 13.54 -2.03 -0.74
N GLU A 142 13.07 -2.73 -1.75
CA GLU A 142 13.43 -2.47 -3.15
C GLU A 142 12.98 -1.07 -3.62
N THR A 143 11.76 -0.66 -3.23
CA THR A 143 11.21 0.67 -3.53
C THR A 143 12.07 1.76 -2.90
N VAL A 144 12.47 1.58 -1.63
CA VAL A 144 13.37 2.50 -0.92
C VAL A 144 14.74 2.58 -1.59
N ALA A 145 15.35 1.43 -1.85
CA ALA A 145 16.67 1.35 -2.47
C ALA A 145 16.67 2.03 -3.84
N ARG A 146 15.59 1.90 -4.60
CA ARG A 146 15.41 2.54 -5.89
C ARG A 146 15.21 4.05 -5.79
N ALA A 147 14.37 4.50 -4.87
CA ALA A 147 14.21 5.94 -4.61
C ALA A 147 15.56 6.58 -4.25
N ARG A 148 16.37 5.92 -3.43
CA ARG A 148 17.73 6.35 -3.09
C ARG A 148 18.63 6.43 -4.32
N ALA A 149 18.67 5.36 -5.13
CA ALA A 149 19.49 5.32 -6.34
C ALA A 149 19.10 6.40 -7.35
N ASN A 150 17.84 6.85 -7.32
CA ASN A 150 17.32 7.91 -8.19
C ASN A 150 17.47 9.32 -7.60
N GLY A 151 18.14 9.48 -6.46
CA GLY A 151 18.32 10.79 -5.81
C GLY A 151 17.04 11.39 -5.24
N LEU A 152 16.00 10.58 -5.04
CA LEU A 152 14.68 11.01 -4.53
C LEU A 152 14.61 11.00 -2.99
N MET A 153 15.77 10.87 -2.33
CA MET A 153 15.89 10.71 -0.88
C MET A 153 16.56 11.89 -0.17
N ASP A 154 17.10 12.86 -0.92
CA ASP A 154 17.75 14.04 -0.35
C ASP A 154 16.74 15.14 0.04
N ASP A 155 15.47 14.98 -0.36
CA ASP A 155 14.30 15.77 0.08
C ASP A 155 13.22 14.86 0.73
N ASP A 156 12.40 15.42 1.65
CA ASP A 156 11.14 15.03 2.32
C ASP A 156 10.70 13.54 2.55
N TYR A 157 11.19 12.55 1.80
CA TYR A 157 10.95 11.11 1.99
C TYR A 157 11.98 10.42 2.91
N GLY A 158 13.03 11.15 3.32
CA GLY A 158 14.15 10.60 4.08
C GLY A 158 13.77 9.90 5.39
N LEU A 159 12.78 10.42 6.12
CA LEU A 159 12.45 9.92 7.48
C LEU A 159 11.70 8.57 7.46
N LEU A 160 10.80 8.38 6.49
CA LEU A 160 10.05 7.13 6.29
C LEU A 160 10.95 6.00 5.76
N LEU A 161 11.89 6.37 4.88
CA LEU A 161 12.81 5.44 4.24
C LEU A 161 13.96 5.04 5.18
N ASP A 162 14.33 5.89 6.14
CA ASP A 162 15.28 5.57 7.22
C ASP A 162 14.73 4.48 8.17
N LEU A 163 13.44 4.55 8.50
CA LEU A 163 12.73 3.53 9.32
C LEU A 163 12.69 2.14 8.66
N LEU A 164 12.66 2.08 7.32
CA LEU A 164 12.69 0.83 6.56
C LEU A 164 14.09 0.24 6.37
N SER A 165 15.15 1.00 6.69
CA SER A 165 16.54 0.60 6.50
C SER A 165 17.17 -0.13 7.68
N ARG A 166 16.44 -0.27 8.80
CA ARG A 166 16.87 -0.95 10.04
C ARG A 166 16.21 -2.32 10.23
#